data_AF-A0A7W1QYY4-F1
#
_entry.id   AF-A0A7W1QYY4-F1
#
_cell.length_a   1.000
_cell.length_b   1.000
_cell.length_c   1.000
_cell.angle_alpha   90.00
_cell.angle_beta   90.00
_cell.angle_gamma   90.00
#
_symmetry.space_group_name_H-M   'P 1'
#
loop_
_entity.id
_entity.type
_entity.pdbx_description
1 polymer ?
#
loop_
_entity_poly.entity_id
_entity_poly.type
_entity_poly.pdbx_seq_one_letter_code
_entity_poly.pdbx_strand_id
1 'polypeptide(L)'
;RFVIIITSLHRDFLPSSWGMYSPTMWDVSMFVGTLGLFLTLVFLFVRFLPVISIFEIRTLLPQANVHGHSEDFEENVIDVQDTEKT
;
A
#
# COMPACT_ATOMS: atom_id res chain seq x y z
N ARG A 1 18.59 7.46 -12.25
CA ARG A 1 19.38 8.70 -12.04
C ARG A 1 20.89 8.54 -12.22
N PHE A 2 21.42 7.32 -12.33
CA PHE A 2 22.87 7.07 -12.45
C PHE A 2 23.51 7.76 -13.66
N VAL A 3 22.95 7.54 -14.86
CA VAL A 3 23.51 8.07 -16.13
C VAL A 3 23.60 9.59 -16.11
N ILE A 4 22.49 10.30 -15.87
CA ILE A 4 22.44 11.77 -15.91
C ILE A 4 23.53 12.41 -15.03
N ILE A 5 23.69 11.92 -13.80
CA ILE A 5 24.63 12.49 -12.82
C ILE A 5 26.09 12.19 -13.19
N ILE A 6 26.40 10.97 -13.63
CA ILE A 6 27.79 10.58 -13.92
C ILE A 6 28.23 11.14 -15.26
N THR A 7 27.40 11.10 -16.29
CA THR A 7 27.76 11.61 -17.61
C THR A 7 27.88 13.13 -17.62
N SER A 8 27.10 13.85 -16.80
CA SER A 8 27.24 15.31 -16.67
C SER A 8 28.57 15.70 -16.02
N LEU A 9 29.05 14.93 -15.03
CA LEU A 9 30.30 15.21 -14.31
C LEU A 9 31.54 14.68 -15.02
N HIS A 10 31.39 13.61 -15.81
CA HIS A 10 32.50 12.97 -16.53
C HIS A 10 33.17 13.91 -17.56
N ARG A 11 32.41 14.87 -18.13
CA ARG A 11 32.88 15.85 -19.11
C ARG A 11 32.61 17.29 -18.64
N ASP A 12 33.38 17.71 -17.65
CA ASP A 12 33.39 19.11 -17.20
C ASP A 12 34.14 20.05 -18.16
N PHE A 13 33.94 21.35 -17.97
CA PHE A 13 34.47 22.43 -18.82
C PHE A 13 36.00 22.48 -18.97
N LEU A 14 36.75 21.85 -18.06
CA LEU A 14 38.21 21.78 -18.09
C LEU A 14 38.69 20.35 -18.45
N PRO A 15 39.52 20.16 -19.49
CA PRO A 15 39.97 18.83 -19.94
C PRO A 15 40.78 18.05 -18.91
N SER A 16 41.44 18.73 -17.97
CA SER A 16 42.22 18.11 -16.90
C SER A 16 41.36 17.42 -15.83
N SER A 17 40.06 17.73 -15.77
CA SER A 17 39.13 17.21 -14.75
C SER A 17 38.32 16.01 -15.24
N TRP A 18 38.59 15.49 -16.44
CA TRP A 18 37.88 14.32 -16.95
C TRP A 18 38.30 13.07 -16.18
N GLY A 19 37.36 12.52 -15.43
CA GLY A 19 37.57 11.32 -14.61
C GLY A 19 36.44 10.31 -14.83
N MET A 20 36.79 9.02 -14.86
CA MET A 20 35.81 7.93 -14.89
C MET A 20 35.40 7.58 -13.46
N TYR A 21 34.10 7.55 -13.19
CA TYR A 21 33.58 7.08 -11.90
C TYR A 21 33.56 5.55 -11.86
N SER A 22 34.24 4.96 -10.88
CA SER A 22 34.17 3.53 -10.57
C SER A 22 33.54 3.37 -9.19
N PRO A 23 32.36 2.73 -9.07
CA PRO A 23 31.73 2.56 -7.77
C PRO A 23 32.59 1.69 -6.86
N THR A 24 32.65 2.08 -5.60
CA THR A 24 33.34 1.34 -4.55
C THR A 24 32.40 0.32 -3.90
N MET A 25 32.96 -0.63 -3.15
CA MET A 25 32.15 -1.58 -2.39
C MET A 25 31.18 -0.89 -1.43
N TRP A 26 31.53 0.29 -0.92
CA TRP A 26 30.71 1.08 -0.01
C TRP A 26 29.47 1.69 -0.68
N ASP A 27 29.58 2.08 -1.96
CA ASP A 27 28.45 2.61 -2.73
C ASP A 27 27.38 1.53 -2.91
N VAL A 28 27.81 0.31 -3.21
CA VAL A 28 26.91 -0.85 -3.36
C VAL A 28 26.35 -1.28 -2.01
N SER A 29 27.17 -1.32 -0.95
CA SER A 29 26.69 -1.71 0.38
C SER A 29 25.68 -0.73 0.94
N MET A 30 25.85 0.58 0.70
CA MET A 30 24.87 1.59 1.13
C MET A 30 23.58 1.49 0.31
N PHE A 31 23.68 1.24 -1.00
CA PHE A 31 22.50 1.01 -1.83
C PHE A 31 21.71 -0.21 -1.36
N VAL A 32 22.36 -1.37 -1.21
CA VAL A 32 21.73 -2.60 -0.69
C VAL A 32 21.26 -2.41 0.75
N GLY A 33 22.01 -1.69 1.57
CA GLY A 33 21.66 -1.35 2.95
C GLY A 33 20.38 -0.54 3.04
N THR A 34 20.17 0.46 2.18
CA THR A 34 18.91 1.22 2.15
C THR A 34 17.72 0.38 1.70
N LEU A 35 17.91 -0.53 0.74
CA LEU A 35 16.87 -1.49 0.33
C LEU A 35 16.54 -2.47 1.46
N GLY A 36 17.56 -3.02 2.11
CA GLY A 36 17.42 -3.91 3.26
C GLY A 36 16.77 -3.21 4.46
N LEU A 37 17.17 -1.98 4.76
CA LEU A 37 16.57 -1.16 5.82
C LEU A 37 15.10 -0.88 5.53
N PHE A 38 14.75 -0.52 4.30
CA PHE A 38 13.36 -0.32 3.90
C PHE A 38 12.53 -1.59 4.10
N LEU A 39 13.00 -2.73 3.59
CA LEU A 39 12.31 -4.01 3.76
C LEU A 39 12.22 -4.43 5.24
N THR A 40 13.29 -4.21 6.01
CA THR A 40 13.32 -4.48 7.45
C THR A 40 12.25 -3.67 8.16
N LEU A 41 12.14 -2.37 7.85
CA LEU A 41 11.11 -1.50 8.43
C LEU A 41 9.70 -1.90 7.98
N VAL A 42 9.51 -2.31 6.73
CA VAL A 42 8.21 -2.83 6.25
C VAL A 42 7.85 -4.13 6.97
N PHE A 43 8.78 -5.07 7.12
CA PHE A 43 8.54 -6.31 7.87
C PHE A 43 8.29 -6.05 9.35
N LEU A 44 9.01 -5.09 9.95
CA LEU A 44 8.77 -4.62 11.31
C LEU A 44 7.35 -4.08 11.44
N PHE A 45 6.92 -3.22 10.52
CA PHE A 45 5.58 -2.64 10.50
C PHE A 45 4.49 -3.72 10.38
N VAL A 46 4.60 -4.62 9.41
CA VAL A 46 3.64 -5.72 9.22
C VAL A 46 3.60 -6.67 10.43
N ARG A 47 4.72 -6.86 11.13
CA ARG A 47 4.80 -7.77 12.29
C ARG A 47 4.15 -7.19 13.54
N PHE A 48 4.28 -5.88 13.77
CA PHE A 48 3.83 -5.23 15.00
C PHE A 48 2.50 -4.48 14.87
N LEU A 49 2.13 -4.04 13.67
CA LEU A 49 0.93 -3.25 13.43
C LEU A 49 -0.02 -3.99 12.47
N PRO A 50 -1.35 -3.86 12.65
CA PRO A 50 -2.31 -4.39 11.70
C PRO A 50 -2.17 -3.64 10.36
N VAL A 51 -1.94 -4.40 9.28
CA VAL A 51 -1.75 -3.85 7.93
C VAL A 51 -3.04 -3.21 7.39
N ILE A 52 -4.19 -3.65 7.89
CA ILE A 52 -5.51 -3.21 7.42
C ILE A 52 -6.11 -2.23 8.42
N SER A 53 -6.61 -1.10 7.93
CA SER A 53 -7.39 -0.15 8.73
C SER A 53 -8.74 -0.76 9.11
N ILE A 54 -8.90 -1.12 10.38
CA ILE A 54 -10.14 -1.72 10.91
C ILE A 54 -11.33 -0.75 10.78
N PHE A 55 -11.08 0.57 10.81
CA PHE A 55 -12.13 1.58 10.68
C PHE A 55 -12.85 1.51 9.32
N GLU A 56 -12.10 1.38 8.23
CA GLU A 56 -12.67 1.26 6.88
C GLU A 56 -13.42 -0.05 6.70
N ILE A 57 -12.88 -1.16 7.24
CA ILE A 57 -13.56 -2.46 7.16
C ILE A 57 -14.91 -2.39 7.89
N ARG A 58 -14.99 -1.73 9.06
CA ARG A 58 -16.25 -1.62 9.80
C ARG A 58 -17.34 -0.87 9.05
N THR A 59 -16.99 0.12 8.23
CA THR A 59 -17.98 0.86 7.40
C THR A 59 -18.43 0.08 6.17
N LEU A 60 -17.62 -0.86 5.69
CA LEU A 60 -17.94 -1.71 4.53
C LEU A 60 -18.72 -2.97 4.89
N LEU A 61 -18.77 -3.34 6.18
CA LEU A 61 -19.50 -4.53 6.61
C LEU A 61 -21.02 -4.36 6.40
N PRO A 62 -21.74 -5.40 5.93
CA PRO A 62 -23.20 -5.36 5.74
C PRO A 62 -23.99 -5.01 7.00
N GLN A 63 -23.44 -5.31 8.18
CA GLN A 63 -24.02 -4.94 9.48
C GLN A 63 -23.92 -3.43 9.81
N ALA A 64 -23.16 -2.65 9.06
CA ALA A 64 -23.25 -1.19 9.06
C ALA A 64 -24.30 -0.66 8.07
N ASN A 65 -24.78 -1.49 7.15
CA ASN A 65 -25.90 -1.17 6.29
C ASN A 65 -27.18 -1.34 7.12
N VAL A 66 -27.68 -0.22 7.65
CA VAL A 66 -28.99 -0.14 8.28
C VAL A 66 -30.02 -0.49 7.20
N HIS A 67 -30.41 -1.76 7.13
CA HIS A 67 -31.56 -2.19 6.33
C HIS A 67 -32.77 -1.48 6.94
N GLY A 68 -33.18 -0.38 6.30
CA GLY A 68 -34.32 0.40 6.74
C GLY A 68 -35.59 -0.34 6.41
N HIS A 69 -36.16 -1.04 7.39
CA HIS A 69 -37.59 -1.32 7.63
C HIS A 69 -38.55 -1.64 6.46
N SER A 70 -38.05 -1.98 5.26
CA SER A 70 -38.87 -2.29 4.09
C SER A 70 -38.91 -3.79 3.79
N GLU A 71 -37.82 -4.53 4.08
CA GLU A 71 -37.77 -5.97 3.81
C GLU A 71 -38.52 -6.79 4.86
N ASP A 72 -38.54 -6.34 6.12
CA ASP A 72 -39.36 -6.90 7.20
C ASP A 72 -40.85 -6.62 7.00
N PHE A 73 -41.24 -5.53 6.34
CA PHE A 73 -42.64 -5.31 5.98
C PHE A 73 -43.09 -6.25 4.85
N GLU A 74 -42.29 -6.43 3.80
CA GLU A 74 -42.63 -7.39 2.74
C GLU A 74 -42.66 -8.83 3.27
N GLU A 75 -41.72 -9.23 4.13
CA GLU A 75 -41.70 -10.56 4.77
C GLU A 75 -42.90 -10.80 5.70
N ASN A 76 -43.33 -9.80 6.46
CA ASN A 76 -44.54 -9.92 7.29
C ASN A 76 -45.84 -9.92 6.46
N VAL A 77 -45.90 -9.20 5.33
CA VAL A 77 -47.10 -9.17 4.48
C VAL A 77 -47.30 -10.49 3.74
N ILE A 78 -46.23 -11.13 3.25
CA ILE A 78 -46.32 -12.45 2.59
C ILE A 78 -46.74 -13.54 3.58
N ASP A 79 -46.23 -13.53 4.82
CA ASP A 79 -46.59 -14.52 5.86
C ASP A 79 -48.08 -14.42 6.26
N VAL A 80 -48.61 -13.20 6.38
CA VAL A 80 -50.04 -12.96 6.66
C VAL A 80 -50.92 -13.41 5.49
N GLN A 81 -50.47 -13.21 4.25
CA GLN A 81 -51.24 -13.59 3.06
C GLN A 81 -51.33 -15.12 2.88
N ASP A 82 -50.31 -15.87 3.32
CA ASP A 82 -50.26 -17.34 3.23
C ASP A 82 -51.02 -18.02 4.38
N THR A 83 -51.07 -17.40 5.56
CA THR A 83 -51.90 -17.86 6.68
C THR A 83 -53.40 -17.63 6.45
N GLU A 84 -53.78 -16.60 5.70
CA GLU A 84 -55.21 -16.36 5.35
C GLU A 84 -55.75 -17.33 4.28
N LYS A 85 -54.86 -17.96 3.50
CA LYS A 85 -55.24 -18.86 2.38
C LYS A 85 -55.36 -20.35 2.77
N THR A 86 -55.13 -20.71 4.02
CA THR A 86 -55.26 -22.08 4.56
C THR A 86 -56.53 -22.22 5.39
#